data_AF-A0A1I0LNZ4-F1
#
_entry.id   AF-A0A1I0LNZ4-F1
#
_cell.length_a   1.000
_cell.length_b   1.000
_cell.length_c   1.000
_cell.angle_alpha   90.00
_cell.angle_beta   90.00
_cell.angle_gamma   90.00
#
_symmetry.space_group_name_H-M   'P 1'
#
loop_
_entity.id
_entity.type
_entity.pdbx_description
1 polymer ?
#
loop_
_entity_poly.entity_id
_entity_poly.type
_entity_poly.pdbx_seq_one_letter_code
_entity_poly.pdbx_strand_id
1 'polypeptide(L)'
;MDLGIKGRRADGITVNSVQPGLHRTERVTQVYGERPPLGDVPAGRLGEPAELGAVVAFLCSAHAGYLTGAALPVDGGAYQALL
;
A
#
# COMPACT_ATOMS: atom_id res chain seq x y z
N MET A 1 1.48 19.95 -21.73
CA MET A 1 0.78 18.66 -21.60
C MET A 1 0.32 18.59 -20.15
N ASP A 2 -0.94 18.93 -19.93
CA ASP A 2 -1.59 18.88 -18.62
C ASP A 2 -1.86 17.39 -18.33
N LEU A 3 -1.07 16.78 -17.44
CA LEU A 3 -1.44 15.48 -16.87
C LEU A 3 -2.72 15.74 -16.08
N GLY A 4 -3.88 15.52 -16.70
CA GLY A 4 -5.22 15.91 -16.25
C GLY A 4 -5.68 15.29 -14.91
N ILE A 5 -4.91 15.46 -13.84
CA ILE A 5 -5.27 15.15 -12.47
C ILE A 5 -5.80 16.45 -11.88
N LYS A 6 -7.04 16.78 -12.22
CA LYS A 6 -7.73 17.98 -11.73
C LYS A 6 -8.11 17.77 -10.26
N GLY A 7 -7.14 17.90 -9.37
CA GLY A 7 -7.33 17.86 -7.92
C GLY A 7 -8.15 19.07 -7.47
N ARG A 8 -9.47 18.92 -7.34
CA ARG A 8 -10.31 19.88 -6.62
C ARG A 8 -11.08 19.17 -5.52
N ARG A 9 -10.85 19.61 -4.28
CA ARG A 9 -11.54 19.23 -3.03
C ARG A 9 -13.09 19.34 -3.09
N ALA A 10 -13.66 19.88 -4.17
CA ALA A 10 -15.08 20.20 -4.28
C ALA A 10 -15.99 18.98 -4.53
N ASP A 11 -15.45 17.86 -5.02
CA ASP A 11 -16.26 16.70 -5.43
C ASP A 11 -16.32 15.58 -4.36
N GLY A 12 -15.77 15.81 -3.16
CA GLY A 12 -15.76 14.82 -2.07
C GLY A 12 -14.82 13.63 -2.29
N ILE A 13 -13.85 13.75 -3.20
CA ILE A 13 -12.88 12.70 -3.53
C ILE A 13 -11.68 12.77 -2.58
N THR A 14 -11.32 11.64 -1.97
CA THR A 14 -10.05 11.46 -1.25
C THR A 14 -8.99 10.85 -2.17
N VAL A 15 -7.73 11.22 -1.96
CA VAL A 15 -6.59 10.69 -2.73
C VAL A 15 -5.53 10.24 -1.76
N ASN A 16 -5.14 8.96 -1.81
CA ASN A 16 -4.15 8.37 -0.93
C ASN A 16 -3.21 7.46 -1.72
N SER A 17 -2.03 7.20 -1.17
CA SER A 17 -1.06 6.23 -1.70
C SER A 17 -0.97 5.04 -0.76
N VAL A 18 -1.00 3.83 -1.32
CA VAL A 18 -0.72 2.58 -0.61
C VAL A 18 0.62 2.07 -1.09
N GLN A 19 1.54 1.83 -0.16
CA GLN A 19 2.93 1.49 -0.42
C GLN A 19 3.19 0.05 0.02
N PRO A 20 2.96 -0.93 -0.86
CA PRO A 20 3.14 -2.34 -0.52
C PRO A 20 4.62 -2.71 -0.39
N GLY A 21 4.93 -3.52 0.62
CA GLY A 21 6.15 -4.32 0.67
C GLY A 21 6.03 -5.61 -0.15
N LEU A 22 6.85 -6.61 0.18
CA LEU A 22 6.76 -7.92 -0.47
C LEU A 22 5.48 -8.66 -0.04
N HIS A 23 4.66 -9.01 -1.02
CA HIS A 23 3.45 -9.81 -0.85
C HIS A 23 3.51 -11.10 -1.66
N ARG A 24 2.83 -12.16 -1.21
CA ARG A 24 2.71 -13.45 -1.91
C ARG A 24 1.93 -13.34 -3.21
N THR A 25 2.60 -12.81 -4.24
CA THR A 25 2.08 -12.66 -5.60
C THR A 25 2.94 -13.47 -6.54
N GLU A 26 2.37 -13.87 -7.68
CA GLU A 26 3.11 -14.56 -8.74
C GLU A 26 4.36 -13.77 -9.18
N ARG A 27 4.25 -12.43 -9.28
CA ARG A 27 5.38 -11.57 -9.63
C ARG A 27 6.52 -11.66 -8.62
N VAL A 28 6.22 -11.73 -7.32
CA VAL A 28 7.26 -11.89 -6.28
C VAL A 28 7.94 -13.26 -6.41
N THR A 29 7.19 -14.33 -6.68
CA THR A 29 7.76 -15.65 -6.96
C THR A 29 8.61 -15.68 -8.22
N GLN A 30 8.19 -15.01 -9.30
CA GLN A 30 8.97 -14.93 -10.54
C GLN A 30 10.31 -14.20 -10.36
N VAL A 31 10.35 -13.15 -9.53
CA VAL A 31 11.55 -12.33 -9.32
C VAL A 31 12.50 -12.95 -8.29
N TYR A 32 11.99 -13.56 -7.23
CA TYR A 32 12.79 -14.00 -6.09
C TYR A 32 12.76 -15.52 -5.82
N GLY A 33 12.00 -16.29 -6.60
CA GLY A 33 11.81 -17.73 -6.41
C GLY A 33 10.90 -18.08 -5.23
N GLU A 34 10.99 -19.31 -4.74
CA GLU A 34 10.16 -19.81 -3.63
C GLU A 34 10.54 -19.24 -2.25
N ARG A 35 11.73 -18.64 -2.13
CA ARG A 35 12.27 -18.08 -0.87
C ARG A 35 12.67 -16.62 -1.05
N PRO A 36 11.69 -15.71 -1.22
CA PRO A 36 11.98 -14.30 -1.32
C PRO A 36 12.71 -13.77 -0.08
N PRO A 37 13.67 -12.86 -0.27
CA PRO A 37 14.43 -12.29 0.83
C PRO A 37 13.51 -11.45 1.69
N LEU A 38 13.26 -11.90 2.92
CA LEU A 38 12.50 -11.12 3.90
C LEU A 38 13.30 -9.92 4.42
N GLY A 39 14.62 -9.91 4.26
CA GLY A 39 15.49 -8.82 4.72
C GLY A 39 15.20 -8.47 6.19
N ASP A 40 15.13 -7.17 6.48
CA ASP A 40 14.82 -6.63 7.81
C ASP A 40 13.31 -6.43 8.03
N VAL A 41 12.42 -7.11 7.29
CA VAL A 41 10.96 -7.01 7.51
C VAL A 41 10.61 -7.46 8.93
N PRO A 42 10.19 -6.57 9.84
CA PRO A 42 9.94 -6.92 11.24
C PRO A 42 8.85 -7.97 11.44
N ALA A 43 7.85 -8.00 10.55
CA ALA A 43 6.79 -9.01 10.57
C ALA A 43 7.27 -10.44 10.27
N GLY A 44 8.50 -10.63 9.79
CA GLY A 44 9.11 -11.94 9.54
C GLY A 44 8.40 -12.80 8.47
N ARG A 45 7.53 -12.20 7.66
CA ARG A 45 6.78 -12.88 6.59
C ARG A 45 6.46 -11.93 5.44
N LEU A 46 6.16 -12.51 4.29
CA LEU A 46 5.46 -11.81 3.21
C LEU A 46 4.03 -11.49 3.64
N GLY A 47 3.54 -10.32 3.23
CA GLY A 47 2.11 -10.02 3.31
C GLY A 47 1.30 -10.90 2.35
N GLU A 48 0.04 -11.12 2.68
CA GLU A 48 -0.93 -11.72 1.77
C GLU A 48 -1.59 -10.65 0.89
N PRO A 49 -1.86 -10.93 -0.40
CA PRO A 49 -2.59 -9.99 -1.26
C PRO A 49 -3.93 -9.52 -0.66
N ALA A 50 -4.59 -10.38 0.11
CA ALA A 50 -5.84 -10.06 0.80
C ALA A 50 -5.66 -9.01 1.91
N GLU A 51 -4.51 -8.97 2.59
CA GLU A 51 -4.21 -7.96 3.61
C GLU A 51 -4.08 -6.57 2.97
N LEU A 52 -3.35 -6.48 1.84
CA LEU A 52 -3.27 -5.26 1.04
C LEU A 52 -4.66 -4.83 0.52
N GLY A 53 -5.41 -5.79 -0.02
CA GLY A 53 -6.76 -5.56 -0.53
C GLY A 53 -7.73 -5.02 0.52
N ALA A 54 -7.65 -5.52 1.76
CA ALA A 54 -8.46 -5.03 2.87
C ALA A 54 -8.15 -3.56 3.21
N VAL A 55 -6.88 -3.15 3.17
CA VAL A 55 -6.50 -1.74 3.38
C VAL A 55 -7.04 -0.85 2.26
N VAL A 56 -6.91 -1.29 1.01
CA VAL A 56 -7.48 -0.55 -0.14
C VAL A 56 -9.00 -0.45 -0.03
N ALA A 57 -9.68 -1.55 0.32
CA ALA A 57 -11.13 -1.56 0.52
C ALA A 57 -11.58 -0.59 1.63
N PHE A 58 -10.82 -0.50 2.74
CA PHE A 58 -11.06 0.49 3.79
C PHE A 58 -10.94 1.93 3.24
N LEU A 59 -9.89 2.23 2.47
CA LEU A 59 -9.67 3.54 1.86
C LEU A 59 -10.77 3.95 0.87
N CYS A 60 -11.38 2.97 0.21
CA CYS A 60 -12.53 3.18 -0.68
C CYS A 60 -13.88 3.22 0.06
N SER A 61 -13.89 2.98 1.37
CA SER A 61 -15.12 2.96 2.17
C SER A 61 -15.46 4.34 2.75
N ALA A 62 -16.71 4.53 3.18
CA ALA A 62 -17.14 5.75 3.86
C ALA A 62 -16.36 6.04 5.16
N HIS A 63 -15.77 5.01 5.80
CA HIS A 63 -14.99 5.16 7.02
C HIS A 63 -13.70 5.96 6.80
N ALA A 64 -13.16 5.98 5.58
CA ALA A 64 -11.97 6.73 5.21
C ALA A 64 -12.28 8.12 4.65
N GLY A 65 -13.52 8.62 4.78
CA GLY A 65 -13.96 9.88 4.16
C GLY A 65 -13.19 11.15 4.58
N TYR A 66 -12.46 11.11 5.70
CA TYR A 66 -11.60 12.21 6.16
C TYR A 66 -10.10 11.95 5.94
N LEU A 67 -9.75 10.82 5.33
CA LEU A 67 -8.38 10.39 5.10
C LEU A 67 -8.00 10.72 3.64
N THR A 68 -7.25 11.80 3.43
CA THR A 68 -6.71 12.20 2.13
C THR A 68 -5.29 12.72 2.27
N GLY A 69 -4.46 12.48 1.26
CA GLY A 69 -3.05 12.86 1.24
C GLY A 69 -2.14 11.93 2.04
N ALA A 70 -2.66 10.80 2.53
CA ALA A 70 -1.85 9.84 3.27
C ALA A 70 -0.98 9.00 2.33
N ALA A 71 0.22 8.67 2.79
CA ALA A 71 1.09 7.65 2.23
C ALA A 71 1.17 6.52 3.26
N LEU A 72 0.63 5.35 2.93
CA LEU A 72 0.40 4.25 3.87
C LEU A 72 1.28 3.05 3.50
N PRO A 73 2.40 2.84 4.23
CA PRO A 73 3.14 1.58 4.18
C PRO A 73 2.26 0.40 4.60
N VAL A 74 2.22 -0.61 3.74
CA VAL A 74 1.62 -1.91 4.03
C VAL A 74 2.68 -2.95 3.70
N ASP A 75 3.69 -3.03 4.54
CA ASP A 75 4.96 -3.68 4.19
C ASP A 75 5.57 -4.53 5.32
N GLY A 76 4.77 -4.81 6.35
CA GLY A 76 5.22 -5.57 7.51
C GLY A 76 6.29 -4.84 8.34
N GLY A 77 6.45 -3.52 8.16
CA GLY A 77 7.44 -2.69 8.83
C GLY A 77 8.76 -2.55 8.07
N ALA A 78 8.82 -2.91 6.79
CA ALA A 78 10.04 -2.77 5.99
C ALA A 78 10.50 -1.30 5.89
N TYR A 79 9.56 -0.37 5.74
CA TYR A 79 9.80 1.05 5.80
C TYR A 79 9.95 1.51 7.25
N GLN A 80 11.18 1.82 7.63
CA GLN A 80 11.51 2.46 8.90
C GLN A 80 11.42 3.97 8.72
N ALA A 81 10.29 4.57 9.09
CA ALA A 81 10.18 6.01 9.15
C ALA A 81 11.18 6.58 10.18
N LEU A 82 11.73 7.76 9.92
CA LEU A 82 12.46 8.53 10.91
C LEU A 82 11.46 9.01 11.96
N LEU A 83 11.38 8.29 13.08
CA LEU A 83 10.87 8.83 14.34
C LEU A 83 12.01 9.53 15.09
#